data_AF-A0A2M9ITB8-F1
#
_entry.id   AF-A0A2M9ITB8-F1
#
_cell.length_a   1.000
_cell.length_b   1.000
_cell.length_c   1.000
_cell.angle_alpha   90.00
_cell.angle_beta   90.00
_cell.angle_gamma   90.00
#
_symmetry.space_group_name_H-M   'P 1'
#
loop_
_entity.id
_entity.type
_entity.pdbx_description
1 polymer ?
#
loop_
_entity_poly.entity_id
_entity_poly.type
_entity_poly.pdbx_seq_one_letter_code
_entity_poly.pdbx_strand_id
1 'polypeptide(L)'
;MLIAQPVLRRPLSTVLLLTLTLLGTAAFLSPAAHAVDSVRWEQTNLAGLGYLPSTQIDGVDGPRTHIALKSFQYDSGLDEDGAYGERSDLALHRQVRAVQSRAGVAADGLYGSGTAAAVKTWQGAHGIGADGVAGPTTMSDMGVPRTVWLIAQSMFAAHGWTVSAQFTCLRNLWNGEWLYR
;
A
#
# COMPACT_ATOMS: atom_id res chain seq x y z
N MET A 1 -66.26 -22.22 14.92
CA MET A 1 -66.65 -22.19 13.49
C MET A 1 -66.83 -20.72 13.11
N LEU A 2 -65.81 -20.12 12.49
CA LEU A 2 -65.73 -18.71 12.08
C LEU A 2 -66.63 -18.46 10.88
N ILE A 3 -67.47 -17.41 10.90
CA ILE A 3 -67.94 -16.76 9.67
C ILE A 3 -67.88 -15.24 9.85
N ALA A 4 -67.26 -14.61 8.86
CA ALA A 4 -66.83 -13.23 8.77
C ALA A 4 -67.96 -12.24 8.53
N GLN A 5 -67.74 -10.99 8.94
CA GLN A 5 -68.54 -9.81 8.59
C GLN A 5 -68.07 -9.24 7.23
N PRO A 6 -68.95 -8.92 6.27
CA PRO A 6 -68.59 -8.08 5.14
C PRO A 6 -69.10 -6.65 5.34
N VAL A 7 -68.18 -5.71 5.57
CA VAL A 7 -68.45 -4.26 5.52
C VAL A 7 -68.20 -3.78 4.09
N LEU A 8 -69.28 -3.51 3.34
CA LEU A 8 -69.22 -2.80 2.06
C LEU A 8 -69.05 -1.29 2.31
N ARG A 9 -67.92 -0.70 1.92
CA ARG A 9 -67.76 0.77 1.87
C ARG A 9 -67.04 1.23 0.59
N ARG A 10 -67.88 1.79 -0.28
CA ARG A 10 -67.75 3.02 -1.08
C ARG A 10 -66.82 3.09 -2.31
N PRO A 11 -67.23 3.88 -3.33
CA PRO A 11 -66.87 3.68 -4.73
C PRO A 11 -65.61 4.43 -5.17
N LEU A 12 -65.10 3.97 -6.31
CA LEU A 12 -64.01 4.50 -7.12
C LEU A 12 -64.02 6.04 -7.23
N SER A 13 -62.90 6.66 -6.85
CA SER A 13 -62.52 8.01 -7.25
C SER A 13 -61.02 8.02 -7.59
N THR A 14 -60.75 7.61 -8.83
CA THR A 14 -59.86 8.26 -9.79
C THR A 14 -58.81 9.26 -9.25
N VAL A 15 -57.53 8.88 -9.39
CA VAL A 15 -56.39 9.70 -9.89
C VAL A 15 -55.77 10.74 -8.93
N LEU A 16 -54.50 10.55 -8.54
CA LEU A 16 -53.33 11.29 -9.10
C LEU A 16 -52.08 11.18 -8.20
N LEU A 17 -51.07 10.46 -8.70
CA LEU A 17 -49.61 10.59 -8.52
C LEU A 17 -49.02 11.05 -7.17
N LEU A 18 -48.53 10.06 -6.42
CA LEU A 18 -47.57 10.23 -5.32
C LEU A 18 -46.14 10.18 -5.91
N THR A 19 -45.54 11.32 -6.24
CA THR A 19 -44.11 11.38 -6.60
C THR A 19 -43.32 12.00 -5.46
N LEU A 20 -42.96 11.15 -4.49
CA LEU A 20 -41.95 11.44 -3.48
C LEU A 20 -40.56 11.34 -4.14
N THR A 21 -40.11 12.39 -4.83
CA THR A 21 -38.72 12.47 -5.27
C THR A 21 -37.86 12.92 -4.09
N LEU A 22 -37.35 11.94 -3.35
CA LEU A 22 -36.22 12.10 -2.46
C LEU A 22 -35.00 12.45 -3.33
N LEU A 23 -34.77 13.73 -3.61
CA LEU A 23 -33.50 14.18 -4.19
C LEU A 23 -32.43 14.12 -3.08
N GLY A 24 -32.03 12.91 -2.72
CA GLY A 24 -30.74 12.69 -2.08
C GLY A 24 -29.68 13.04 -3.11
N THR A 25 -29.16 14.27 -3.07
CA THR A 25 -27.92 14.58 -3.77
C THR A 25 -26.84 13.70 -3.16
N ALA A 26 -26.47 12.65 -3.89
CA ALA A 26 -25.28 11.87 -3.63
C ALA A 26 -24.09 12.84 -3.68
N ALA A 27 -23.62 13.26 -2.51
CA ALA A 27 -22.32 13.87 -2.34
C ALA A 27 -21.25 12.77 -2.49
N PHE A 28 -21.09 12.21 -3.69
CA PHE A 28 -20.00 11.28 -3.99
C PHE A 28 -19.62 11.43 -5.45
N LEU A 29 -18.75 12.39 -5.71
CA LEU A 29 -17.37 12.13 -6.12
C LEU A 29 -16.75 13.52 -6.28
N SER A 30 -16.12 14.03 -5.22
CA SER A 30 -14.98 14.89 -5.46
C SER A 30 -13.96 13.99 -6.16
N PRO A 31 -13.59 14.21 -7.43
CA PRO A 31 -12.37 13.60 -7.91
C PRO A 31 -11.28 14.15 -7.00
N ALA A 32 -10.63 13.28 -6.23
CA ALA A 32 -9.52 13.68 -5.39
C ALA A 32 -8.56 14.45 -6.30
N ALA A 33 -8.31 15.72 -5.97
CA ALA A 33 -7.41 16.61 -6.69
C ALA A 33 -5.93 16.17 -6.58
N HIS A 34 -5.68 14.86 -6.42
CA HIS A 34 -4.38 14.21 -6.33
C HIS A 34 -4.13 13.27 -7.52
N ALA A 35 -5.11 13.01 -8.37
CA ALA A 35 -5.01 11.95 -9.39
C ALA A 35 -4.04 12.22 -10.58
N VAL A 36 -3.51 13.44 -10.75
CA VAL A 36 -2.54 13.75 -11.83
C VAL A 36 -1.12 14.03 -11.30
N ASP A 37 -0.98 14.45 -10.03
CA ASP A 37 0.31 14.63 -9.37
C ASP A 37 0.75 13.40 -8.56
N SER A 38 -0.18 12.54 -8.11
CA SER A 38 0.14 11.34 -7.31
C SER A 38 1.03 10.37 -8.07
N VAL A 39 0.67 10.04 -9.32
CA VAL A 39 1.42 9.07 -10.13
C VAL A 39 2.87 9.52 -10.35
N ARG A 40 3.12 10.81 -10.55
CA ARG A 40 4.48 11.31 -10.74
C ARG A 40 5.30 11.19 -9.45
N TRP A 41 4.69 11.41 -8.28
CA TRP A 41 5.34 11.22 -6.99
C TRP A 41 5.58 9.74 -6.68
N GLU A 42 4.64 8.86 -7.01
CA GLU A 42 4.79 7.40 -6.94
C GLU A 42 5.98 6.93 -7.77
N GLN A 43 6.01 7.31 -9.05
CA GLN A 43 7.11 6.99 -9.97
C GLN A 43 8.43 7.57 -9.48
N THR A 44 8.44 8.78 -8.92
CA THR A 44 9.64 9.41 -8.35
C THR A 44 10.17 8.63 -7.14
N ASN A 45 9.28 8.23 -6.23
CA ASN A 45 9.64 7.41 -5.08
C ASN A 45 10.15 6.03 -5.52
N LEU A 46 9.43 5.35 -6.42
CA LEU A 46 9.85 4.06 -6.98
C LEU A 46 11.20 4.18 -7.68
N ALA A 47 11.44 5.27 -8.40
CA ALA A 47 12.72 5.50 -9.08
C ALA A 47 13.86 5.79 -8.11
N GLY A 48 13.61 6.61 -7.10
CA GLY A 48 14.57 6.88 -6.02
C GLY A 48 14.95 5.62 -5.24
N LEU A 49 14.01 4.68 -5.07
CA LEU A 49 14.25 3.37 -4.47
C LEU A 49 14.77 2.33 -5.49
N GLY A 50 14.96 2.68 -6.76
CA GLY A 50 15.53 1.79 -7.77
C GLY A 50 14.58 0.72 -8.33
N TYR A 51 13.26 0.84 -8.16
CA TYR A 51 12.27 -0.02 -8.80
C TYR A 51 11.86 0.45 -10.21
N LEU A 52 11.98 1.75 -10.47
CA LEU A 52 11.65 2.36 -11.75
C LEU A 52 12.88 3.13 -12.29
N PRO A 53 13.20 3.09 -13.59
CA PRO A 53 14.22 3.97 -14.14
C PRO A 53 13.78 5.44 -14.06
N SER A 54 14.66 6.34 -13.63
CA SER A 54 14.35 7.79 -13.52
C SER A 54 13.94 8.44 -14.84
N THR A 55 14.31 7.84 -15.98
CA THR A 55 13.91 8.27 -17.33
C THR A 55 12.45 7.97 -17.65
N GLN A 56 11.75 7.21 -16.81
CA GLN A 56 10.37 6.75 -17.03
C GLN A 56 9.36 7.43 -16.10
N ILE A 57 9.72 8.58 -15.53
CA ILE A 57 8.79 9.42 -14.75
C ILE A 57 7.97 10.27 -15.71
N ASP A 58 6.95 9.65 -16.30
CA ASP A 58 6.06 10.24 -17.31
C ASP A 58 4.70 10.71 -16.75
N GLY A 59 4.39 10.39 -15.49
CA GLY A 59 3.12 10.69 -14.86
C GLY A 59 1.95 9.83 -15.37
N VAL A 60 2.25 8.74 -16.09
CA VAL A 60 1.25 7.80 -16.60
C VAL A 60 1.35 6.49 -15.83
N ASP A 61 0.25 6.05 -15.24
CA ASP A 61 0.17 4.72 -14.61
C ASP A 61 0.09 3.64 -15.70
N GLY A 62 1.26 3.29 -16.22
CA GLY A 62 1.42 2.36 -17.33
C GLY A 62 2.01 1.02 -16.89
N PRO A 63 2.16 0.06 -17.83
CA PRO A 63 2.69 -1.28 -17.53
C PRO A 63 4.03 -1.27 -16.79
N ARG A 64 4.89 -0.28 -17.04
CA ARG A 64 6.18 -0.15 -16.36
C ARG A 64 6.03 0.25 -14.91
N THR A 65 5.13 1.18 -14.60
CA THR A 65 4.78 1.58 -13.22
C THR A 65 4.18 0.41 -12.46
N HIS A 66 3.22 -0.31 -13.06
CA HIS A 66 2.66 -1.52 -12.44
C HIS A 66 3.72 -2.60 -12.15
N ILE A 67 4.65 -2.86 -13.07
CA ILE A 67 5.74 -3.83 -12.84
C ILE A 67 6.64 -3.38 -11.68
N ALA A 68 7.04 -2.11 -11.67
CA ALA A 68 7.85 -1.53 -10.60
C ALA A 68 7.12 -1.63 -9.25
N LEU A 69 5.82 -1.37 -9.24
CA LEU A 69 4.99 -1.46 -8.04
C LEU A 69 4.85 -2.90 -7.54
N LYS A 70 4.67 -3.89 -8.44
CA LYS A 70 4.68 -5.31 -8.06
C LYS A 70 6.00 -5.73 -7.43
N SER A 71 7.13 -5.30 -7.98
CA SER A 71 8.44 -5.56 -7.38
C SER A 71 8.57 -4.92 -5.99
N PHE A 72 8.07 -3.69 -5.82
CA PHE A 72 8.03 -3.04 -4.51
C PHE A 72 7.12 -3.77 -3.51
N GLN A 73 5.94 -4.20 -3.94
CA GLN A 73 4.98 -4.94 -3.14
C GLN A 73 5.55 -6.28 -2.70
N TYR A 74 6.17 -7.03 -3.62
CA TYR A 74 6.87 -8.28 -3.32
C TYR A 74 7.91 -8.10 -2.22
N ASP A 75 8.80 -7.11 -2.38
CA ASP A 75 9.80 -6.81 -1.34
C ASP A 75 9.13 -6.39 -0.03
N SER A 76 8.11 -5.55 -0.09
CA SER A 76 7.41 -5.03 1.09
C SER A 76 6.46 -6.05 1.76
N GLY A 77 6.33 -7.26 1.22
CA GLY A 77 5.38 -8.27 1.72
C GLY A 77 3.91 -7.84 1.61
N LEU A 78 3.59 -7.08 0.56
CA LEU A 78 2.24 -6.65 0.21
C LEU A 78 1.63 -7.58 -0.85
N ASP A 79 0.33 -7.45 -1.08
CA ASP A 79 -0.34 -8.14 -2.18
C ASP A 79 0.20 -7.61 -3.52
N GLU A 80 0.71 -8.50 -4.38
CA GLU A 80 1.40 -8.17 -5.65
C GLU A 80 0.43 -7.86 -6.81
N ASP A 81 -0.61 -7.08 -6.51
CA ASP A 81 -1.64 -6.71 -7.48
C ASP A 81 -1.16 -5.67 -8.50
N GLY A 82 -0.07 -4.96 -8.20
CA GLY A 82 0.45 -3.86 -8.99
C GLY A 82 -0.42 -2.61 -8.93
N ALA A 83 -1.37 -2.53 -7.99
CA ALA A 83 -2.22 -1.36 -7.78
C ALA A 83 -1.64 -0.44 -6.69
N TYR A 84 -1.69 0.87 -6.94
CA TYR A 84 -1.34 1.86 -5.93
C TYR A 84 -2.53 2.12 -5.01
N GLY A 85 -2.46 1.57 -3.79
CA GLY A 85 -3.46 1.77 -2.73
C GLY A 85 -2.82 2.18 -1.42
N GLU A 86 -3.64 2.42 -0.39
CA GLU A 86 -3.21 2.93 0.93
C GLU A 86 -2.06 2.13 1.56
N ARG A 87 -2.06 0.79 1.41
CA ARG A 87 -0.98 -0.07 1.93
C ARG A 87 0.35 0.18 1.19
N SER A 88 0.29 0.27 -0.14
CA SER A 88 1.46 0.58 -0.98
C SER A 88 1.97 1.98 -0.69
N ASP A 89 1.06 2.95 -0.56
CA ASP A 89 1.38 4.34 -0.24
C ASP A 89 2.13 4.47 1.09
N LEU A 90 1.56 3.90 2.16
CA LEU A 90 2.17 3.94 3.49
C LEU A 90 3.54 3.26 3.50
N ALA A 91 3.65 2.08 2.87
CA ALA A 91 4.90 1.34 2.80
C ALA A 91 5.97 2.12 2.03
N LEU A 92 5.61 2.72 0.89
CA LEU A 92 6.53 3.44 0.03
C LEU A 92 7.09 4.67 0.76
N HIS A 93 6.21 5.47 1.36
CA HIS A 93 6.61 6.63 2.15
C HIS A 93 7.46 6.23 3.37
N ARG A 94 7.11 5.14 4.07
CA ARG A 94 7.92 4.64 5.19
C ARG A 94 9.34 4.27 4.74
N GLN A 95 9.47 3.64 3.58
CA GLN A 95 10.76 3.23 3.04
C GLN A 95 11.61 4.44 2.65
N VAL A 96 11.01 5.45 2.01
CA VAL A 96 11.69 6.72 1.69
C VAL A 96 12.13 7.43 2.96
N ARG A 97 11.28 7.52 3.99
CA ARG A 97 11.64 8.10 5.30
C ARG A 97 12.83 7.40 5.96
N ALA A 98 12.90 6.08 5.85
CA ALA A 98 14.03 5.31 6.38
C ALA A 98 15.34 5.68 5.67
N VAL A 99 15.31 5.79 4.34
CA VAL A 99 16.47 6.26 3.55
C VAL A 99 16.86 7.69 3.93
N GLN A 100 15.89 8.61 3.97
CA GLN A 100 16.12 10.02 4.33
C GLN A 100 16.76 10.17 5.71
N SER A 101 16.29 9.38 6.68
CA SER A 101 16.85 9.35 8.04
C SER A 101 18.33 8.92 8.04
N ARG A 102 18.71 7.95 7.19
CA ARG A 102 20.10 7.49 7.06
C ARG A 102 20.97 8.44 6.26
N ALA A 103 20.40 9.10 5.25
CA ALA A 103 21.08 10.12 4.46
C ALA A 103 21.23 11.47 5.19
N GLY A 104 20.60 11.64 6.36
CA GLY A 104 20.73 12.84 7.20
C GLY A 104 19.89 14.03 6.72
N VAL A 105 18.75 13.78 6.08
CA VAL A 105 17.78 14.81 5.65
C VAL A 105 16.42 14.62 6.30
N ALA A 106 15.57 15.64 6.20
CA ALA A 106 14.19 15.57 6.71
C ALA A 106 13.46 14.35 6.11
N ALA A 107 12.85 13.55 6.98
CA ALA A 107 12.14 12.33 6.62
C ALA A 107 10.68 12.63 6.29
N ASP A 108 10.42 13.34 5.19
CA ASP A 108 9.07 13.68 4.72
C ASP A 108 8.39 12.53 3.94
N GLY A 109 9.16 11.55 3.47
CA GLY A 109 8.68 10.41 2.68
C GLY A 109 8.58 10.69 1.18
N LEU A 110 9.13 11.79 0.70
CA LEU A 110 9.15 12.17 -0.72
C LEU A 110 10.58 12.14 -1.26
N TYR A 111 10.83 11.29 -2.26
CA TYR A 111 12.16 11.14 -2.85
C TYR A 111 12.44 12.24 -3.89
N GLY A 112 12.35 13.50 -3.46
CA GLY A 112 12.62 14.65 -4.31
C GLY A 112 14.12 14.83 -4.62
N SER A 113 14.44 15.89 -5.36
CA SER A 113 15.82 16.25 -5.71
C SER A 113 16.74 16.42 -4.49
N GLY A 114 16.22 16.97 -3.39
CA GLY A 114 16.96 17.10 -2.12
C GLY A 114 17.35 15.75 -1.51
N THR A 115 16.44 14.76 -1.54
CA THR A 115 16.74 13.40 -1.08
C THR A 115 17.73 12.72 -2.00
N ALA A 116 17.57 12.82 -3.33
CA ALA A 116 18.51 12.23 -4.29
C ALA A 116 19.93 12.80 -4.13
N ALA A 117 20.06 14.12 -3.92
CA ALA A 117 21.34 14.76 -3.65
C ALA A 117 21.97 14.26 -2.34
N ALA A 118 21.19 14.13 -1.27
CA ALA A 118 21.67 13.62 0.01
C ALA A 118 22.12 12.16 -0.09
N VAL A 119 21.35 11.31 -0.76
CA VAL A 119 21.73 9.91 -1.01
C VAL A 119 23.01 9.85 -1.85
N LYS A 120 23.15 10.69 -2.87
CA LYS A 120 24.37 10.77 -3.67
C LYS A 120 25.60 11.16 -2.83
N THR A 121 25.47 12.14 -1.95
CA THR A 121 26.53 12.52 -1.00
C THR A 121 26.86 11.37 -0.05
N TRP A 122 25.83 10.71 0.50
CA TRP A 122 25.99 9.56 1.38
C TRP A 122 26.73 8.41 0.69
N GLN A 123 26.34 8.06 -0.54
CA GLN A 123 26.98 7.04 -1.36
C GLN A 123 28.46 7.35 -1.61
N GLY A 124 28.77 8.60 -1.96
CA GLY A 124 30.14 9.06 -2.14
C GLY A 124 31.00 8.94 -0.87
N ALA A 125 30.40 9.19 0.30
CA ALA A 125 31.09 9.02 1.59
C ALA A 125 31.32 7.55 1.97
N HIS A 126 30.49 6.63 1.49
CA HIS A 126 30.60 5.19 1.75
C HIS A 126 31.36 4.43 0.65
N GLY A 127 31.85 5.13 -0.38
CA GLY A 127 32.63 4.52 -1.46
C GLY A 127 31.81 3.61 -2.39
N ILE A 128 30.49 3.78 -2.42
CA ILE A 128 29.61 3.10 -3.37
C ILE A 128 29.21 4.07 -4.50
N GLY A 129 28.76 3.53 -5.65
CA GLY A 129 28.39 4.35 -6.81
C GLY A 129 27.40 5.45 -6.44
N ALA A 130 27.78 6.72 -6.69
CA ALA A 130 27.03 7.90 -6.28
C ALA A 130 26.02 8.35 -7.36
N ASP A 131 24.98 7.53 -7.56
CA ASP A 131 23.91 7.77 -8.55
C ASP A 131 22.68 8.50 -7.97
N GLY A 132 22.61 8.65 -6.64
CA GLY A 132 21.47 9.25 -5.93
C GLY A 132 20.28 8.31 -5.75
N VAL A 133 20.42 7.02 -6.09
CA VAL A 133 19.38 5.99 -6.01
C VAL A 133 19.64 5.07 -4.82
N ALA A 134 18.66 4.98 -3.93
CA ALA A 134 18.64 4.05 -2.82
C ALA A 134 18.16 2.66 -3.28
N GLY A 135 18.92 2.05 -4.20
CA GLY A 135 18.74 0.67 -4.64
C GLY A 135 19.18 -0.37 -3.60
N PRO A 136 19.16 -1.67 -3.94
CA PRO A 136 19.50 -2.75 -3.00
C PRO A 136 20.86 -2.59 -2.31
N THR A 137 21.91 -2.23 -3.05
CA THR A 137 23.26 -2.01 -2.50
C THR A 137 23.29 -0.84 -1.52
N THR A 138 22.75 0.31 -1.93
CA THR A 138 22.68 1.52 -1.08
C THR A 138 21.88 1.25 0.20
N MET A 139 20.70 0.61 0.09
CA MET A 139 19.86 0.29 1.24
C MET A 139 20.50 -0.72 2.20
N SER A 140 21.17 -1.73 1.66
CA SER A 140 21.92 -2.70 2.46
C SER A 140 23.02 -2.01 3.27
N ASP A 141 23.78 -1.11 2.63
CA ASP A 141 24.86 -0.36 3.28
C ASP A 141 24.31 0.64 4.32
N MET A 142 23.15 1.26 4.06
CA MET A 142 22.42 2.09 5.02
C MET A 142 21.83 1.32 6.20
N GLY A 143 21.79 -0.03 6.14
CA GLY A 143 21.07 -0.85 7.11
C GLY A 143 19.56 -0.60 7.09
N VAL A 144 19.00 -0.29 5.92
CA VAL A 144 17.57 -0.13 5.67
C VAL A 144 17.06 -1.39 4.98
N PRO A 145 16.29 -2.25 5.66
CA PRO A 145 15.80 -3.46 5.04
C PRO A 145 14.79 -3.13 3.94
N ARG A 146 15.03 -3.64 2.73
CA ARG A 146 14.13 -3.52 1.58
C ARG A 146 13.03 -4.58 1.60
N THR A 147 13.41 -5.83 1.91
CA THR A 147 12.50 -6.97 1.87
C THR A 147 12.01 -7.32 3.27
N VAL A 148 10.69 -7.26 3.50
CA VAL A 148 10.05 -7.62 4.78
C VAL A 148 10.35 -9.06 5.18
N TRP A 149 10.52 -9.97 4.22
CA TRP A 149 10.82 -11.37 4.49
C TRP A 149 12.13 -11.56 5.30
N LEU A 150 13.18 -10.79 4.98
CA LEU A 150 14.46 -10.84 5.71
C LEU A 150 14.30 -10.33 7.15
N ILE A 151 13.49 -9.29 7.33
CA ILE A 151 13.18 -8.75 8.66
C ILE A 151 12.37 -9.76 9.45
N ALA A 152 11.33 -10.35 8.86
CA ALA A 152 10.50 -11.36 9.50
C ALA A 152 11.34 -12.56 9.96
N GLN A 153 12.20 -13.10 9.10
CA GLN A 153 13.10 -14.20 9.45
C GLN A 153 14.02 -13.85 10.63
N SER A 154 14.61 -12.64 10.65
CA SER A 154 15.46 -12.19 11.76
C SER A 154 14.67 -11.94 13.05
N MET A 155 13.44 -11.42 12.97
CA MET A 155 12.56 -11.22 14.13
C MET A 155 12.16 -12.57 14.76
N PHE A 156 11.79 -13.56 13.94
CA PHE A 156 11.48 -14.89 14.45
C PHE A 156 12.67 -15.54 15.15
N ALA A 157 13.87 -15.44 14.56
CA ALA A 157 15.09 -15.94 15.17
C ALA A 157 15.41 -15.23 16.50
N ALA A 158 15.26 -13.89 16.55
CA ALA A 158 15.49 -13.10 17.76
C ALA A 158 14.51 -13.44 18.89
N HIS A 159 13.29 -13.84 18.56
CA HIS A 159 12.29 -14.31 19.51
C HIS A 159 12.36 -15.83 19.79
N GLY A 160 13.39 -16.54 19.28
CA GLY A 160 13.61 -17.96 19.52
C GLY A 160 12.63 -18.89 18.79
N TRP A 161 11.89 -18.37 17.81
CA TRP A 161 10.89 -19.12 17.05
C TRP A 161 11.50 -19.61 15.73
N THR A 162 11.65 -20.92 15.59
CA THR A 162 12.08 -21.51 14.31
C THR A 162 10.93 -21.52 13.30
N VAL A 163 11.22 -21.56 12.00
CA VAL A 163 10.19 -21.74 10.95
C VAL A 163 9.37 -23.02 11.21
N SER A 164 10.01 -24.06 11.74
CA SER A 164 9.37 -25.30 12.19
C SER A 164 8.37 -25.07 13.32
N ALA A 165 8.68 -24.20 14.27
CA ALA A 165 7.78 -23.84 15.37
C ALA A 165 6.54 -23.08 14.86
N GLN A 166 6.70 -22.21 13.85
CA GLN A 166 5.58 -21.52 13.22
C GLN A 166 4.63 -22.49 12.51
N PHE A 167 5.17 -23.39 11.68
CA PHE A 167 4.36 -24.42 11.01
C PHE A 167 3.75 -25.41 12.00
N THR A 168 4.38 -25.67 13.14
CA THR A 168 3.82 -26.53 14.19
C THR A 168 2.64 -25.84 14.89
N CYS A 169 2.78 -24.56 15.25
CA CYS A 169 1.68 -23.78 15.82
C CYS A 169 0.49 -23.70 14.86
N LEU A 170 0.76 -23.38 13.58
CA LEU A 170 -0.27 -23.29 12.54
C LEU A 170 -0.94 -24.64 12.28
N ARG A 171 -0.17 -25.73 12.26
CA ARG A 171 -0.67 -27.09 12.11
C ARG A 171 -1.55 -27.51 13.30
N ASN A 172 -1.13 -27.21 14.52
CA ASN A 172 -1.91 -27.55 15.72
C ASN A 172 -3.20 -26.73 15.78
N LEU A 173 -3.18 -25.47 15.35
CA LEU A 173 -4.38 -24.64 15.17
C LEU A 173 -5.33 -25.23 14.12
N TRP A 174 -4.81 -25.61 12.95
CA TRP A 174 -5.61 -26.16 11.85
C TRP A 174 -6.17 -27.55 12.16
N ASN A 175 -5.40 -28.39 12.85
CA ASN A 175 -5.80 -29.76 13.20
C ASN A 175 -6.67 -29.84 14.47
N GLY A 176 -6.93 -28.71 15.15
CA GLY A 176 -7.82 -28.67 16.31
C GLY A 176 -7.31 -29.45 17.53
N GLU A 177 -6.01 -29.69 17.64
CA GLU A 177 -5.41 -30.48 18.75
C GLU A 177 -5.40 -29.75 20.11
N TRP A 178 -6.07 -28.60 20.22
CA TRP A 178 -6.19 -27.80 21.43
C TRP A 178 -7.32 -28.23 22.39
N LEU A 179 -8.11 -29.26 22.04
CA LEU A 179 -9.27 -29.70 22.83
C LEU A 179 -9.00 -30.87 23.80
N TYR A 180 -7.74 -31.24 24.06
CA TYR A 180 -7.42 -32.41 24.89
C TYR A 180 -6.37 -32.16 25.99
N ARG A 181 -6.54 -31.09 26.78
CA ARG A 181 -5.96 -31.01 28.14
C ARG A 181 -6.88 -30.26 29.08
#